data_AF-A0A3B4C2K1-F1
#
_entry.id   AF-A0A3B4C2K1-F1
#
_cell.length_a   1.000
_cell.length_b   1.000
_cell.length_c   1.000
_cell.angle_alpha   90.00
_cell.angle_beta   90.00
_cell.angle_gamma   90.00
#
_symmetry.space_group_name_H-M   'P 1'
#
loop_
_entity.id
_entity.type
_entity.pdbx_description
1 polymer ?
#
loop_
_entity_poly.entity_id
_entity_poly.type
_entity_poly.pdbx_seq_one_letter_code
_entity_poly.pdbx_strand_id
1 'polypeptide(L)'
;MRCSTLLAILTAVLLYLVMGALVFNTLEAPFEEDKYNTLLHSLQESSVEFLYSYTCVSPDNLQEFLRNITEAIQGGVDPTNNNNNSTFSSSWDLASAFFFSGTIITTIGYGNISPQTDWGKLFCICYALVGIPLFGFLLAGVGDHLGTGLRKAVAKIEMLFLVRES
;
A
#
# COMPACT_ATOMS: atom_id res chain seq x y z
N MET A 1 -26.69 -8.30 19.69
CA MET A 1 -26.83 -6.84 19.54
C MET A 1 -28.26 -6.51 19.14
N ARG A 2 -28.87 -5.44 19.68
CA ARG A 2 -30.20 -5.02 19.24
C ARG A 2 -30.11 -4.34 17.87
N CYS A 3 -31.07 -4.59 16.98
CA CYS A 3 -31.10 -4.04 15.61
C CYS A 3 -30.95 -2.50 15.59
N SER A 4 -31.59 -1.81 16.54
CA SER A 4 -31.46 -0.35 16.72
C SER A 4 -30.03 0.11 17.00
N THR A 5 -29.25 -0.64 17.80
CA THR A 5 -27.85 -0.32 18.08
C THR A 5 -26.97 -0.52 16.85
N LEU A 6 -27.25 -1.55 16.05
CA LEU A 6 -26.51 -1.81 14.81
C LEU A 6 -26.74 -0.70 13.78
N LEU A 7 -27.99 -0.26 13.61
CA LEU A 7 -28.33 0.88 12.75
C LEU A 7 -27.64 2.17 13.22
N ALA A 8 -27.65 2.46 14.52
CA ALA A 8 -26.99 3.64 15.07
C ALA A 8 -25.47 3.64 14.79
N ILE A 9 -24.80 2.50 15.01
CA ILE A 9 -23.36 2.35 14.72
C ILE A 9 -23.09 2.50 13.23
N LEU A 10 -23.89 1.88 12.36
CA LEU A 10 -23.75 1.99 10.91
C LEU A 10 -23.86 3.46 10.46
N THR A 11 -24.87 4.18 10.94
CA THR A 11 -25.04 5.60 10.64
C THR A 11 -23.83 6.43 11.12
N ALA A 12 -23.34 6.17 12.33
CA ALA A 12 -22.15 6.86 12.85
C ALA A 12 -20.90 6.60 12.00
N VAL A 13 -20.67 5.36 11.57
CA VAL A 13 -19.55 5.00 10.68
C VAL A 13 -19.67 5.70 9.32
N LEU A 14 -20.87 5.72 8.73
CA LEU A 14 -21.08 6.41 7.45
C LEU A 14 -20.81 7.91 7.56
N LEU A 15 -21.28 8.56 8.63
CA LEU A 15 -20.98 9.97 8.87
C LEU A 15 -19.48 10.23 9.06
N TYR A 16 -18.78 9.32 9.75
CA TYR A 16 -17.34 9.40 9.94
C TYR A 16 -16.57 9.26 8.60
N LEU A 17 -17.01 8.34 7.73
CA LEU A 17 -16.44 8.19 6.39
C LEU A 17 -16.67 9.43 5.52
N VAL A 18 -17.86 10.03 5.58
CA VAL A 18 -18.16 11.28 4.85
C VAL A 18 -17.28 12.43 5.37
N MET A 19 -17.11 12.55 6.69
CA MET A 19 -16.19 13.53 7.27
C MET A 19 -14.76 13.32 6.76
N GLY A 20 -14.25 12.08 6.81
CA GLY A 20 -12.91 11.75 6.32
C GLY A 20 -12.76 12.07 4.83
N ALA A 21 -13.74 11.71 4.00
CA ALA A 21 -13.73 11.99 2.57
C ALA A 21 -13.68 13.49 2.27
N LEU A 22 -14.46 14.31 2.98
CA LEU A 22 -14.42 15.76 2.82
C LEU A 22 -13.06 16.33 3.22
N VAL A 23 -12.51 15.92 4.37
CA VAL A 23 -11.20 16.38 4.84
C VAL A 23 -10.10 16.00 3.85
N PHE A 24 -9.99 14.73 3.47
CA PHE A 24 -8.97 14.29 2.52
C PHE A 24 -9.12 14.97 1.16
N ASN A 25 -10.34 15.09 0.64
CA ASN A 25 -10.55 15.80 -0.63
C ASN A 25 -10.10 17.27 -0.54
N THR A 26 -10.38 17.96 0.56
CA THR A 26 -9.95 19.36 0.72
C THR A 26 -8.44 19.52 0.92
N LEU A 27 -7.78 18.54 1.52
CA LEU A 27 -6.34 18.59 1.81
C LEU A 27 -5.49 18.09 0.63
N GLU A 28 -5.90 17.00 0.00
CA GLU A 28 -5.07 16.28 -0.99
C GLU A 28 -5.38 16.71 -2.43
N ALA A 29 -6.64 16.94 -2.81
CA ALA A 29 -7.00 17.26 -4.20
C ALA A 29 -6.27 18.51 -4.76
N PRO A 30 -6.17 19.66 -4.05
CA PRO A 30 -5.45 20.81 -4.60
C PRO A 30 -3.94 20.55 -4.72
N PHE A 31 -3.35 19.75 -3.82
CA PHE A 31 -1.95 19.38 -3.89
C PHE A 31 -1.67 18.41 -5.05
N GLU A 32 -2.57 17.43 -5.26
CA GLU A 32 -2.50 16.51 -6.40
C GLU A 32 -2.60 17.26 -7.73
N GLU A 33 -3.52 18.23 -7.86
CA GLU A 33 -3.68 19.05 -9.05
C GLU A 33 -2.44 19.90 -9.35
N ASP A 34 -1.88 20.58 -8.34
CA ASP A 34 -0.66 21.39 -8.51
C ASP A 34 0.55 20.54 -8.91
N LYS A 35 0.71 19.38 -8.26
CA LYS A 35 1.76 18.42 -8.59
C LYS A 35 1.59 17.86 -10.00
N TYR A 36 0.36 17.53 -10.40
CA TYR A 36 0.05 17.06 -11.76
C TYR A 36 0.42 18.11 -12.81
N ASN A 37 -0.01 19.36 -12.61
CA ASN A 37 0.27 20.46 -13.54
C ASN A 37 1.77 20.75 -13.65
N THR A 38 2.50 20.73 -12.53
CA THR A 38 3.96 20.92 -12.50
C THR A 38 4.68 19.81 -13.27
N LEU A 39 4.30 18.55 -13.05
CA LEU A 39 4.89 17.41 -13.75
C LEU A 39 4.59 17.45 -15.25
N LEU A 40 3.35 17.75 -15.64
CA LEU A 40 2.94 17.87 -17.02
C LEU A 40 3.71 18.98 -17.74
N HIS A 41 3.89 20.14 -17.10
CA HIS A 41 4.69 21.24 -17.65
C HIS A 41 6.15 20.82 -17.83
N SER A 42 6.76 20.20 -16.81
CA SER A 42 8.17 19.77 -16.88
C SER A 42 8.43 18.71 -17.97
N LEU A 43 7.49 17.79 -18.18
CA LEU A 43 7.56 16.80 -19.25
C LEU A 43 7.43 17.46 -20.62
N GLN A 44 6.51 18.41 -20.77
CA GLN A 44 6.31 19.10 -22.04
C GLN A 44 7.51 19.98 -22.39
N GLU A 45 8.04 20.76 -21.45
CA GLU A 45 9.26 21.55 -21.66
C GLU A 45 10.46 20.68 -22.06
N SER A 46 10.68 19.59 -21.32
CA SER A 46 11.77 18.63 -21.62
C SER A 46 11.62 18.02 -23.01
N SER A 47 10.38 17.72 -23.43
CA SER A 47 10.12 17.16 -24.77
C SER A 47 10.40 18.16 -25.89
N VAL A 48 10.06 19.43 -25.71
CA VAL A 48 10.30 20.49 -26.70
C VAL A 48 11.79 20.80 -26.81
N GLU A 49 12.50 20.90 -25.69
CA GLU A 49 13.95 21.10 -25.68
C GLU A 49 14.67 19.94 -26.37
N PHE A 50 14.24 18.70 -26.12
CA PHE A 50 14.78 17.52 -26.77
C PHE A 50 14.55 17.54 -28.29
N LEU A 51 13.33 17.83 -28.75
CA LEU A 51 13.01 17.90 -30.19
C LEU A 51 13.72 19.06 -30.89
N TYR A 52 13.97 20.16 -30.18
CA TYR A 52 14.76 21.28 -30.70
C TYR A 52 16.25 20.92 -30.85
N SER A 53 16.81 20.23 -29.87
CA SER A 53 18.21 19.76 -29.89
C SER A 53 18.44 18.66 -30.93
N TYR A 54 17.45 17.81 -31.16
CA TYR A 54 17.52 16.65 -32.06
C TYR A 54 16.45 16.69 -33.15
N THR A 55 16.71 17.48 -34.20
CA THR A 55 15.81 17.67 -35.35
C THR A 55 15.57 16.40 -36.19
N CYS A 56 16.34 15.33 -35.98
CA CYS A 56 16.15 14.03 -36.61
C CYS A 56 15.05 13.18 -35.95
N VAL A 57 14.49 13.61 -34.81
CA VAL A 57 13.43 12.90 -34.09
C VAL A 57 12.10 13.62 -34.32
N SER A 58 11.09 12.90 -34.81
CA SER A 58 9.74 13.43 -34.93
C SER A 58 9.01 13.38 -33.58
N PRO A 59 8.02 14.27 -33.35
CA PRO A 59 7.17 14.22 -32.15
C PRO A 59 6.50 12.85 -31.94
N ASP A 60 6.04 12.21 -33.03
CA ASP A 60 5.38 10.91 -32.98
C ASP A 60 6.34 9.80 -32.52
N ASN A 61 7.58 9.80 -33.02
CA ASN A 61 8.60 8.81 -32.63
C ASN A 61 8.98 8.96 -31.15
N LEU A 62 9.05 10.20 -30.64
CA LEU A 62 9.32 10.46 -29.23
C LEU A 62 8.15 9.96 -28.36
N GLN A 63 6.91 10.20 -28.78
CA GLN A 63 5.73 9.73 -28.05
C GLN A 63 5.64 8.20 -28.02
N GLU A 64 5.93 7.53 -29.15
CA GLU A 64 6.00 6.07 -29.21
C GLU A 64 7.09 5.52 -28.27
N PHE A 65 8.26 6.17 -28.24
CA PHE A 65 9.33 5.81 -27.32
C PHE A 65 8.92 5.95 -25.84
N LEU A 66 8.26 7.06 -25.47
CA LEU A 66 7.75 7.28 -24.12
C LEU A 66 6.68 6.24 -23.73
N ARG A 67 5.81 5.86 -24.66
CA ARG A 67 4.83 4.78 -24.46
C ARG A 67 5.53 3.46 -24.17
N ASN A 68 6.52 3.09 -24.99
CA ASN A 68 7.28 1.85 -24.80
C ASN A 68 8.05 1.84 -23.47
N ILE A 69 8.62 2.96 -23.04
CA ILE A 69 9.25 3.09 -21.71
C ILE A 69 8.20 2.90 -20.61
N THR A 70 7.04 3.53 -20.73
CA THR A 70 5.99 3.46 -19.71
C THR A 70 5.47 2.02 -19.57
N GLU A 71 5.28 1.32 -20.69
CA GLU A 71 4.92 -0.10 -20.71
C GLU A 71 6.03 -0.97 -20.06
N ALA A 72 7.31 -0.66 -20.32
CA ALA A 72 8.42 -1.37 -19.69
C ALA A 72 8.45 -1.14 -18.16
N ILE A 73 8.24 0.10 -17.69
CA ILE A 73 8.15 0.42 -16.26
C ILE A 73 6.96 -0.30 -15.61
N GLN A 74 5.81 -0.31 -16.27
CA GLN A 74 4.64 -1.07 -15.80
C GLN A 74 4.93 -2.58 -15.71
N GLY A 75 5.81 -3.10 -16.58
CA GLY A 75 6.34 -4.46 -16.51
C GLY A 75 7.41 -4.70 -15.43
N GLY A 76 7.78 -3.67 -14.65
CA GLY A 76 8.81 -3.74 -13.61
C GLY A 76 10.24 -3.52 -14.09
N VAL A 77 10.43 -3.01 -15.32
CA VAL A 77 11.76 -2.67 -15.85
C VAL A 77 12.14 -1.27 -15.38
N ASP A 78 13.34 -1.13 -14.82
CA ASP A 78 13.94 0.16 -14.51
C ASP A 78 14.78 0.66 -15.71
N PRO A 79 14.30 1.67 -16.47
CA PRO A 79 15.01 2.17 -17.66
C PRO A 79 16.27 2.98 -17.31
N THR A 80 16.48 3.34 -16.04
CA THR A 80 17.63 4.15 -15.61
C THR A 80 18.84 3.31 -15.21
N ASN A 81 18.65 2.00 -15.06
CA ASN A 81 19.72 1.07 -14.70
C ASN A 81 20.62 0.78 -15.92
N ASN A 82 21.66 1.61 -16.10
CA ASN A 82 22.65 1.53 -17.19
C ASN A 82 23.62 0.34 -17.08
N ASN A 83 23.42 -0.55 -16.10
CA ASN A 83 24.21 -1.76 -16.00
C ASN A 83 23.67 -2.73 -17.05
N ASN A 84 24.40 -2.86 -18.15
CA ASN A 84 24.28 -3.92 -19.17
C ASN A 84 24.40 -5.35 -18.60
N ASN A 85 24.69 -5.45 -17.31
CA ASN A 85 24.58 -6.64 -16.47
C ASN A 85 23.22 -6.66 -15.76
N SER A 86 22.13 -6.28 -16.45
CA SER A 86 20.79 -6.19 -15.87
C SER A 86 20.30 -7.58 -15.50
N THR A 87 20.70 -8.03 -14.31
CA THR A 87 20.15 -9.23 -13.70
C THR A 87 18.70 -8.95 -13.41
N PHE A 88 17.82 -9.80 -13.95
CA PHE A 88 16.40 -9.81 -13.64
C PHE A 88 16.20 -9.69 -12.11
N SER A 89 15.73 -8.53 -11.67
CA SER A 89 15.35 -8.30 -10.28
C SER A 89 13.87 -8.57 -10.17
N SER A 90 13.52 -9.71 -9.59
CA SER A 90 12.12 -10.10 -9.44
C SER A 90 11.51 -9.38 -8.25
N SER A 91 10.44 -8.63 -8.45
CA SER A 91 9.56 -8.19 -7.34
C SER A 91 8.87 -9.37 -6.63
N TRP A 92 9.03 -10.59 -7.16
CA TRP A 92 8.52 -11.85 -6.63
C TRP A 92 9.65 -12.78 -6.16
N ASP A 93 10.79 -12.23 -5.74
CA ASP A 93 11.76 -13.02 -4.97
C ASP A 93 11.09 -13.59 -3.69
N LEU A 94 11.68 -14.64 -3.11
CA LEU A 94 11.05 -15.36 -2.00
C LEU A 94 10.74 -14.46 -0.79
N ALA A 95 11.59 -13.48 -0.48
CA ALA A 95 11.37 -12.58 0.65
C ALA A 95 10.23 -11.60 0.34
N SER A 96 10.21 -11.02 -0.85
CA SER A 96 9.12 -10.13 -1.31
C SER A 96 7.79 -10.87 -1.41
N ALA A 97 7.78 -12.12 -1.89
CA ALA A 97 6.60 -12.98 -1.96
C ALA A 97 6.10 -13.38 -0.56
N PHE A 98 7.00 -13.65 0.39
CA PHE A 98 6.64 -13.89 1.79
C PHE A 98 6.01 -12.65 2.43
N PHE A 99 6.62 -11.48 2.23
CA PHE A 99 6.07 -10.21 2.70
C PHE A 99 4.69 -9.93 2.10
N PHE A 100 4.53 -10.10 0.79
CA PHE A 100 3.24 -9.99 0.10
C PHE A 100 2.19 -10.92 0.72
N SER A 101 2.53 -12.20 0.94
CA SER A 101 1.66 -13.18 1.58
C SER A 101 1.22 -12.74 2.98
N GLY A 102 2.14 -12.14 3.75
CA GLY A 102 1.86 -11.53 5.04
C GLY A 102 0.85 -10.38 4.96
N THR A 103 1.00 -9.47 3.98
CA THR A 103 0.09 -8.33 3.79
C THR A 103 -1.33 -8.75 3.42
N ILE A 104 -1.50 -9.91 2.75
CA ILE A 104 -2.82 -10.51 2.48
C ILE A 104 -3.47 -10.99 3.77
N ILE A 105 -2.81 -11.88 4.53
CA ILE A 105 -3.44 -12.51 5.70
C ILE A 105 -3.66 -11.54 6.88
N THR A 106 -2.84 -10.49 6.96
CA THR A 106 -2.99 -9.40 7.94
C THR A 106 -4.02 -8.35 7.51
N THR A 107 -4.54 -8.43 6.28
CA THR A 107 -5.47 -7.46 5.67
C THR A 107 -4.91 -6.03 5.53
N ILE A 108 -3.58 -5.87 5.58
CA ILE A 108 -2.91 -4.56 5.38
C ILE A 108 -2.98 -4.13 3.91
N GLY A 109 -2.59 -5.01 2.99
CA GLY A 109 -2.71 -4.80 1.54
C GLY A 109 -2.11 -3.50 0.99
N TYR A 110 -0.79 -3.29 1.07
CA TYR A 110 -0.13 -2.05 0.60
C TYR A 110 -0.35 -1.68 -0.89
N GLY A 111 -0.71 -2.65 -1.74
CA GLY A 111 -1.03 -2.38 -3.16
C GLY A 111 0.18 -2.11 -4.08
N ASN A 112 1.40 -2.05 -3.56
CA ASN A 112 2.61 -1.77 -4.37
C ASN A 112 2.96 -2.90 -5.36
N ILE A 113 2.61 -4.15 -5.04
CA ILE A 113 2.77 -5.31 -5.92
C ILE A 113 1.48 -6.14 -5.90
N SER A 114 1.06 -6.67 -7.05
CA SER A 114 -0.18 -7.46 -7.18
C SER A 114 -0.04 -8.56 -8.25
N PRO A 115 -0.71 -9.71 -8.08
CA PRO A 115 -0.64 -10.81 -9.03
C PRO A 115 -1.32 -10.42 -10.34
N GLN A 116 -0.57 -10.45 -11.44
CA GLN A 116 -1.09 -10.09 -12.76
C GLN A 116 -1.76 -11.27 -13.49
N THR A 117 -1.33 -12.50 -13.18
CA THR A 117 -1.84 -13.72 -13.82
C THR A 117 -3.21 -14.12 -13.27
N ASP A 118 -4.08 -14.67 -14.11
CA ASP A 118 -5.41 -15.14 -13.69
C ASP A 118 -5.33 -16.20 -12.59
N TRP A 119 -4.37 -17.12 -12.71
CA TRP A 119 -4.10 -18.13 -11.68
C TRP A 119 -3.56 -17.54 -10.38
N GLY A 120 -2.71 -16.50 -10.46
CA GLY A 120 -2.21 -15.80 -9.28
C GLY A 120 -3.31 -15.05 -8.54
N LYS A 121 -4.24 -14.42 -9.28
CA LYS A 121 -5.44 -13.78 -8.73
C LYS A 121 -6.36 -14.81 -8.07
N LEU A 122 -6.63 -15.92 -8.74
CA LEU A 122 -7.45 -17.00 -8.18
C LEU A 122 -6.83 -17.60 -6.92
N PHE A 123 -5.53 -17.87 -6.93
CA PHE A 123 -4.79 -18.35 -5.77
C PHE A 123 -4.86 -17.34 -4.62
N CYS A 124 -4.66 -16.04 -4.89
CA CYS A 124 -4.74 -14.98 -3.90
C CYS A 124 -6.11 -14.95 -3.21
N ILE A 125 -7.20 -15.10 -3.95
CA ILE A 125 -8.56 -15.18 -3.40
C ILE A 125 -8.69 -16.36 -2.43
N CYS A 126 -8.34 -17.57 -2.89
CA CYS A 126 -8.41 -18.77 -2.07
C CYS A 126 -7.49 -18.69 -0.83
N TYR A 127 -6.29 -18.14 -1.00
CA TYR A 127 -5.31 -17.94 0.06
C TYR A 127 -5.80 -16.96 1.11
N ALA A 128 -6.42 -15.85 0.72
CA ALA A 128 -7.01 -14.88 1.64
C ALA A 128 -8.18 -15.49 2.45
N LEU A 129 -9.06 -16.26 1.81
CA LEU A 129 -10.21 -16.90 2.47
C LEU A 129 -9.81 -17.80 3.64
N VAL A 130 -8.68 -18.50 3.53
CA VAL A 130 -8.17 -19.39 4.58
C VAL A 130 -7.20 -18.67 5.53
N GLY A 131 -6.33 -17.83 4.96
CA GLY A 131 -5.26 -17.17 5.68
C GLY A 131 -5.73 -16.09 6.66
N ILE A 132 -6.76 -15.32 6.31
CA ILE A 132 -7.29 -14.26 7.19
C ILE A 132 -7.89 -14.86 8.48
N PRO A 133 -8.76 -15.88 8.45
CA PRO A 133 -9.22 -16.54 9.67
C PRO A 133 -8.09 -17.16 10.49
N LEU A 134 -7.13 -17.83 9.84
CA LEU A 134 -5.99 -18.45 10.52
C LEU A 134 -5.13 -17.41 11.24
N PHE A 135 -4.83 -16.29 10.58
CA PHE A 135 -4.11 -15.18 11.18
C PHE A 135 -4.91 -14.53 12.33
N GLY A 136 -6.23 -14.43 12.20
CA GLY A 136 -7.12 -13.99 13.28
C GLY A 136 -7.00 -14.87 14.54
N PHE A 137 -6.96 -16.20 14.39
CA PHE A 137 -6.74 -17.11 15.53
C PHE A 137 -5.36 -16.92 16.17
N LEU A 138 -4.31 -16.79 15.35
CA LEU A 138 -2.96 -16.50 15.85
C LEU A 138 -2.94 -15.18 16.64
N LEU A 139 -3.57 -14.13 16.09
CA LEU A 139 -3.62 -12.81 16.71
C LEU A 139 -4.37 -12.82 18.04
N ALA A 140 -5.46 -13.58 18.15
CA ALA A 140 -6.18 -13.77 19.41
C ALA A 140 -5.29 -14.44 20.47
N GLY A 141 -4.59 -15.54 20.12
CA GLY A 141 -3.69 -16.22 21.05
C GLY A 141 -2.49 -15.36 21.48
N VAL A 142 -1.91 -14.61 20.54
CA VAL A 142 -0.85 -13.63 20.85
C VAL A 142 -1.38 -12.52 21.76
N GLY A 143 -2.60 -12.02 21.49
CA GLY A 143 -3.27 -11.02 22.31
C GLY A 143 -3.48 -11.48 23.75
N ASP A 144 -3.91 -12.71 23.97
CA ASP A 144 -4.09 -13.30 25.30
C ASP A 144 -2.77 -13.44 26.06
N HIS A 145 -1.71 -13.88 25.37
CA HIS A 145 -0.39 -14.05 25.99
C HIS A 145 0.22 -12.69 26.38
N LEU A 146 0.17 -11.71 25.47
CA LEU A 146 0.63 -10.34 25.73
C LEU A 146 -0.19 -9.68 26.85
N GLY A 147 -1.51 -9.83 26.83
CA GLY A 147 -2.40 -9.30 27.86
C GLY A 147 -2.11 -9.88 29.25
N THR A 148 -1.83 -11.19 29.33
CA THR A 148 -1.42 -11.85 30.58
C THR A 148 -0.08 -11.33 31.08
N GLY A 149 0.90 -11.17 30.20
CA GLY A 149 2.21 -10.60 30.53
C GLY A 149 2.09 -9.17 31.07
N LEU A 150 1.33 -8.33 30.37
CA LEU A 150 1.09 -6.94 30.79
C LEU A 150 0.37 -6.87 32.14
N ARG A 151 -0.67 -7.68 32.35
CA ARG A 151 -1.39 -7.72 33.63
C ARG A 151 -0.47 -8.13 34.78
N LYS A 152 0.43 -9.09 34.59
CA LYS A 152 1.43 -9.46 35.60
C LYS A 152 2.40 -8.32 35.92
N ALA A 153 2.85 -7.59 34.89
CA ALA A 153 3.72 -6.43 35.06
C ALA A 153 3.02 -5.32 35.85
N VAL A 154 1.77 -5.00 35.49
CA VAL A 154 0.95 -4.01 36.19
C VAL A 154 0.73 -4.42 37.65
N ALA A 155 0.34 -5.67 37.92
CA ALA A 155 0.12 -6.16 39.28
C ALA A 155 1.40 -6.05 40.14
N LYS A 156 2.57 -6.31 39.57
CA LYS A 156 3.85 -6.15 40.29
C LYS A 156 4.14 -4.69 40.64
N ILE A 157 3.80 -3.76 39.74
CA ILE A 157 3.94 -2.33 39.97
C ILE A 157 2.95 -1.85 41.05
N GLU A 158 1.67 -2.26 40.96
CA GLU A 158 0.65 -1.93 41.96
C GLU A 158 1.05 -2.41 43.36
N MET A 159 1.55 -3.64 43.49
CA MET A 159 2.04 -4.16 44.78
C MET A 159 3.20 -3.34 45.34
N LEU A 160 4.12 -2.85 44.49
CA LEU A 160 5.21 -1.98 44.93
C LEU A 160 4.73 -0.61 45.40
N PHE A 161 3.68 -0.06 44.79
CA PHE A 161 3.08 1.20 45.23
C PHE A 161 2.30 1.03 46.54
N LEU A 162 1.50 -0.04 46.67
CA LEU A 162 0.72 -0.31 47.88
C LEU A 162 1.59 -0.60 49.10
N VAL A 163 2.74 -1.26 48.94
CA VAL A 163 3.72 -1.47 50.02
C VAL A 163 4.40 -0.17 50.46
N ARG A 164 4.40 0.88 49.62
CA ARG A 164 5.02 2.18 49.95
C ARG A 164 4.06 3.12 50.70
N GLU A 165 2.76 2.88 50.67
CA GLU A 165 1.76 3.68 51.41
C GLU A 165 1.45 3.12 52.82
N SER A 166 1.96 1.93 53.17
CA SER A 166 1.86 1.29 54.50
C SER A 166 3.11 1.49 55.35
#